data_AF-A0A068QLY2-F1
#
_entry.id   AF-A0A068QLY2-F1
#
_cell.length_a   1.000
_cell.length_b   1.000
_cell.length_c   1.000
_cell.angle_alpha   90.00
_cell.angle_beta   90.00
_cell.angle_gamma   90.00
#
_symmetry.space_group_name_H-M   'P 1'
#
loop_
_entity.id
_entity.type
_entity.pdbx_description
1 polymer ?
#
loop_
_entity_poly.entity_id
_entity_poly.type
_entity_poly.pdbx_seq_one_letter_code
_entity_poly.pdbx_strand_id
1 'polypeptide(L)'
;MQYTTYMEITGAEQGLLSENCSNNDTHKHKIQVNSLELSKGIEGLSYIEKIVLEKNVDGSSPLLFNAIDKNESLELKIFQCVDNKITHEFKFKNAFIERINTHFSEESKTSPYEKIEIKIA
;
A
#
# COMPACT_ATOMS: atom_id res chain seq x y z
N MET A 1 6.36 13.27 18.73
CA MET A 1 6.85 12.25 17.77
C MET A 1 5.67 11.77 16.96
N GLN A 2 5.70 12.05 15.67
CA GLN A 2 4.70 11.60 14.73
C GLN A 2 5.22 10.35 14.01
N TYR A 3 4.44 9.27 14.09
CA TYR A 3 4.70 8.04 13.34
C TYR A 3 3.80 8.02 12.12
N THR A 4 4.38 7.87 10.94
CA THR A 4 3.63 7.78 9.68
C THR A 4 4.19 6.65 8.85
N THR A 5 3.30 5.90 8.19
CA THR A 5 3.68 4.87 7.24
C THR A 5 3.38 5.39 5.83
N TYR A 6 4.35 5.25 4.93
CA TYR A 6 4.16 5.52 3.52
C TYR A 6 4.45 4.28 2.69
N MET A 7 3.78 4.14 1.55
CA MET A 7 4.02 3.07 0.61
C MET A 7 4.23 3.60 -0.80
N GLU A 8 5.28 3.11 -1.45
CA GLU A 8 5.52 3.28 -2.88
C GLU A 8 5.12 1.99 -3.58
N ILE A 9 4.27 2.09 -4.60
CA ILE A 9 3.78 0.94 -5.37
C ILE A 9 4.13 1.17 -6.83
N THR A 10 4.89 0.24 -7.41
CA THR A 10 5.24 0.25 -8.83
C THR A 10 4.70 -1.01 -9.48
N GLY A 11 3.91 -0.85 -10.53
CA GLY A 11 3.39 -1.94 -11.36
C GLY A 11 4.32 -2.20 -12.54
N ALA A 12 4.46 -3.47 -12.91
CA ALA A 12 5.31 -3.90 -14.02
C ALA A 12 4.90 -3.27 -15.37
N GLU A 13 3.61 -2.99 -15.56
CA GLU A 13 3.05 -2.39 -16.78
C GLU A 13 2.71 -0.91 -16.60
N GLN A 14 2.20 -0.52 -15.43
CA GLN A 14 1.68 0.83 -15.17
C GLN A 14 2.73 1.83 -14.66
N GLY A 15 3.93 1.36 -14.28
CA GLY A 15 4.96 2.21 -13.69
C GLY A 15 4.61 2.61 -12.26
N LEU A 16 4.81 3.86 -11.87
CA LEU A 16 4.63 4.31 -10.49
C LEU A 16 3.15 4.60 -10.17
N LEU A 17 2.47 3.70 -9.46
CA LEU A 17 1.05 3.81 -9.12
C LEU A 17 0.79 4.80 -7.98
N SER A 18 1.76 5.00 -7.10
CA SER A 18 1.65 5.92 -5.96
C SER A 18 2.01 7.38 -6.30
N GLU A 19 2.13 7.70 -7.59
CA GLU A 19 2.51 9.01 -8.09
C GLU A 19 1.55 10.10 -7.57
N ASN A 20 2.11 11.14 -6.92
CA ASN A 20 1.36 12.27 -6.34
C ASN A 20 0.20 11.88 -5.38
N CYS A 21 0.33 10.77 -4.64
CA CYS A 21 -0.70 10.30 -3.71
C CYS A 21 -0.60 10.87 -2.28
N SER A 22 0.37 11.73 -1.99
CA SER A 22 0.55 12.35 -0.66
C SER A 22 0.64 13.86 -0.74
N ASN A 23 0.03 14.53 0.25
CA ASN A 23 0.12 15.97 0.45
C ASN A 23 1.43 16.41 1.12
N ASN A 24 2.28 15.47 1.54
CA ASN A 24 3.59 15.77 2.09
C ASN A 24 4.61 15.82 0.96
N ASP A 25 5.18 17.00 0.69
CA ASP A 25 6.15 17.20 -0.40
C ASP A 25 7.36 16.23 -0.34
N THR A 26 7.82 15.86 0.86
CA THR A 26 8.94 14.89 1.00
C THR A 26 8.54 13.49 0.55
N HIS A 27 7.27 13.14 0.71
CA HIS A 27 6.71 11.81 0.43
C HIS A 27 5.67 11.85 -0.68
N LYS A 28 5.74 12.85 -1.57
CA LYS A 28 4.70 13.20 -2.55
C LYS A 28 4.26 12.03 -3.43
N HIS A 29 5.23 11.21 -3.84
CA HIS A 29 5.05 10.07 -4.74
C HIS A 29 4.76 8.76 -4.00
N LYS A 30 4.25 8.85 -2.77
CA LYS A 30 3.91 7.71 -1.91
C LYS A 30 2.48 7.85 -1.42
N ILE A 31 1.85 6.72 -1.18
CA ILE A 31 0.57 6.62 -0.50
C ILE A 31 0.82 6.73 1.00
N GLN A 32 0.08 7.57 1.71
CA GLN A 32 0.05 7.51 3.17
C GLN A 32 -0.85 6.37 3.63
N VAL A 33 -0.30 5.45 4.41
CA VAL A 33 -0.99 4.24 4.87
C VAL A 33 -1.53 4.48 6.28
N ASN A 34 -2.83 4.26 6.46
CA ASN A 34 -3.54 4.43 7.73
C ASN A 34 -3.31 3.23 8.66
N SER A 35 -3.28 2.02 8.10
CA SER A 35 -3.03 0.77 8.82
C SER A 35 -2.23 -0.18 7.96
N LEU A 36 -1.28 -0.89 8.57
CA LEU A 36 -0.45 -1.89 7.90
C LEU A 36 -0.29 -3.12 8.80
N GLU A 37 -0.59 -4.28 8.23
CA GLU A 37 -0.33 -5.59 8.80
C GLU A 37 0.61 -6.35 7.87
N LEU A 38 1.70 -6.86 8.44
CA LEU A 38 2.63 -7.77 7.77
C LEU A 38 2.63 -9.08 8.57
N SER A 39 2.21 -10.18 7.97
CA SER A 39 2.17 -11.49 8.63
C SER A 39 3.10 -12.50 7.98
N LYS A 40 3.73 -13.32 8.81
CA LYS A 40 4.55 -14.47 8.39
C LYS A 40 4.36 -15.60 9.39
N GLY A 41 3.87 -16.75 8.92
CA GLY A 41 3.78 -17.99 9.66
C GLY A 41 5.11 -18.71 9.80
N ILE A 42 5.13 -19.72 10.67
CA ILE A 42 6.32 -20.54 11.02
C ILE A 42 6.45 -21.76 10.09
N GLU A 43 5.43 -22.09 9.28
CA GLU A 43 5.42 -23.28 8.44
C GLU A 43 6.28 -23.14 7.18
N GLY A 44 7.60 -23.31 7.31
CA GLY A 44 8.50 -23.70 6.22
C GLY A 44 8.70 -22.70 5.06
N LEU A 45 7.99 -21.57 5.03
CA LEU A 45 8.03 -20.58 3.97
C LEU A 45 8.88 -19.37 4.40
N SER A 46 9.83 -18.99 3.55
CA SER A 46 10.79 -17.91 3.84
C SER A 46 10.22 -16.50 3.62
N TYR A 47 9.02 -16.37 3.06
CA TYR A 47 8.42 -15.09 2.65
C TYR A 47 7.35 -14.56 3.62
N ILE A 48 7.07 -13.25 3.55
CA ILE A 48 5.88 -12.63 4.17
C ILE A 48 4.66 -13.21 3.46
N GLU A 49 3.74 -13.80 4.21
CA GLU A 49 2.56 -14.50 3.67
C GLU A 49 1.50 -13.51 3.20
N LYS A 50 1.31 -12.42 3.95
CA LYS A 50 0.27 -11.46 3.66
C LYS A 50 0.69 -10.05 4.05
N ILE A 51 0.35 -9.12 3.16
CA ILE A 51 0.41 -7.68 3.42
C ILE A 51 -1.03 -7.18 3.34
N VAL A 52 -1.54 -6.61 4.43
CA VAL A 52 -2.85 -5.95 4.46
C VAL A 52 -2.64 -4.50 4.81
N LEU A 53 -3.14 -3.61 3.96
CA LEU A 53 -3.02 -2.17 4.18
C LEU A 53 -4.38 -1.48 4.08
N GLU A 54 -4.50 -0.36 4.78
CA GLU A 54 -5.60 0.57 4.66
C GLU A 54 -5.09 1.94 4.23
N LYS A 55 -5.74 2.55 3.24
CA LYS A 55 -5.46 3.91 2.78
C LYS A 55 -6.75 4.65 2.47
N ASN A 56 -6.69 5.98 2.35
CA ASN A 56 -7.81 6.74 1.80
C ASN A 56 -7.96 6.45 0.29
N VAL A 57 -9.15 6.68 -0.27
CA VAL A 57 -9.31 6.74 -1.72
C VAL A 57 -8.48 7.91 -2.27
N ASP A 58 -7.62 7.65 -3.24
CA ASP A 58 -6.67 8.62 -3.81
C ASP A 58 -6.37 8.32 -5.30
N GLY A 59 -5.39 9.01 -5.89
CA GLY A 59 -5.01 8.84 -7.29
C GLY A 59 -4.54 7.42 -7.66
N SER A 60 -4.07 6.64 -6.68
CA SER A 60 -3.66 5.25 -6.92
C SER A 60 -4.83 4.28 -7.00
N SER A 61 -5.99 4.62 -6.42
CA SER A 61 -7.17 3.75 -6.37
C SER A 61 -7.56 3.14 -7.73
N PRO A 62 -7.80 3.91 -8.80
CA PRO A 62 -8.13 3.33 -10.11
C PRO A 62 -7.00 2.47 -10.71
N LEU A 63 -5.74 2.82 -10.44
CA LEU A 63 -4.59 2.08 -10.94
C LEU A 63 -4.44 0.72 -10.24
N LEU A 64 -4.73 0.67 -8.94
CA LEU A 64 -4.77 -0.56 -8.14
C LEU A 64 -5.91 -1.48 -8.60
N PHE A 65 -7.08 -0.92 -8.93
CA PHE A 65 -8.17 -1.70 -9.54
C PHE A 65 -7.78 -2.28 -10.91
N ASN A 66 -7.05 -1.52 -11.73
CA ASN A 66 -6.55 -2.05 -13.00
C ASN A 66 -5.44 -3.11 -12.78
N ALA A 67 -4.59 -2.94 -11.77
CA ALA A 67 -3.54 -3.91 -11.44
C ALA A 67 -4.12 -5.27 -11.00
N ILE A 68 -5.17 -5.28 -10.16
CA ILE A 68 -5.85 -6.52 -9.78
C ILE A 68 -6.57 -7.17 -10.97
N ASP A 69 -7.26 -6.39 -11.81
CA ASP A 69 -7.98 -6.89 -13.00
C ASP A 69 -7.02 -7.60 -13.98
N LYS A 70 -5.82 -7.04 -14.16
CA LYS A 70 -4.77 -7.58 -15.02
C LYS A 70 -3.87 -8.61 -14.35
N ASN A 71 -4.06 -8.89 -13.06
CA ASN A 71 -3.15 -9.70 -12.25
C ASN A 71 -1.68 -9.23 -12.41
N GLU A 72 -1.49 -7.92 -12.37
CA GLU A 72 -0.20 -7.26 -12.57
C GLU A 72 0.74 -7.51 -11.38
N SER A 73 2.02 -7.79 -11.69
CA SER A 73 3.08 -7.91 -10.69
C SER A 73 3.52 -6.53 -10.20
N LEU A 74 3.70 -6.40 -8.89
CA LEU A 74 4.06 -5.16 -8.21
C LEU A 74 5.41 -5.25 -7.48
N GLU A 75 6.14 -4.13 -7.45
CA GLU A 75 7.19 -3.83 -6.48
C GLU A 75 6.63 -2.88 -5.42
N LEU A 76 6.83 -3.24 -4.14
CA LEU A 76 6.35 -2.49 -2.99
C LEU A 76 7.53 -2.03 -2.16
N LYS A 77 7.54 -0.75 -1.78
CA LYS A 77 8.43 -0.24 -0.73
C LYS A 77 7.61 0.42 0.36
N ILE A 78 7.79 -0.05 1.60
CA ILE A 78 7.09 0.45 2.77
C ILE A 78 8.08 1.21 3.63
N PHE A 79 7.73 2.44 4.00
CA PHE A 79 8.56 3.33 4.80
C PHE A 79 7.85 3.63 6.10
N GLN A 80 8.49 3.28 7.22
CA GLN A 80 8.10 3.83 8.52
C GLN A 80 8.89 5.11 8.75
N CYS A 81 8.17 6.19 9.08
CA CYS A 81 8.76 7.49 9.33
C CYS A 81 8.51 7.95 10.77
N VAL A 82 9.52 8.55 11.39
CA VAL A 82 9.41 9.30 12.65
C VAL A 82 9.76 10.75 12.35
N ASP A 83 8.81 11.65 12.59
CA ASP A 83 8.94 13.08 12.30
C ASP A 83 9.43 13.33 10.84
N ASN A 84 8.77 12.65 9.89
CA ASN A 84 9.05 12.64 8.45
C ASN A 84 10.38 12.03 7.97
N LYS A 85 11.24 11.55 8.88
CA LYS A 85 12.46 10.83 8.53
C LYS A 85 12.20 9.34 8.47
N ILE A 86 12.65 8.70 7.39
CA ILE A 86 12.57 7.24 7.24
C ILE A 86 13.44 6.60 8.32
N THR A 87 12.84 5.72 9.12
CA THR A 87 13.53 4.92 10.14
C THR A 87 13.65 3.46 9.72
N HIS A 88 12.65 2.93 9.00
CA HIS A 88 12.65 1.56 8.49
C HIS A 88 12.13 1.51 7.06
N GLU A 89 12.65 0.56 6.29
CA GLU A 89 12.24 0.28 4.91
C GLU A 89 12.04 -1.22 4.71
N PHE A 90 10.90 -1.61 4.15
CA PHE A 90 10.62 -2.98 3.71
C PHE A 90 10.43 -2.98 2.19
N LYS A 91 11.01 -3.99 1.52
CA LYS A 91 10.92 -4.13 0.06
C LYS A 91 10.37 -5.48 -0.30
N PHE A 92 9.37 -5.49 -1.18
CA PHE A 92 8.78 -6.69 -1.72
C PHE A 92 8.75 -6.58 -3.25
N LYS A 93 9.05 -7.69 -3.91
CA LYS A 93 8.97 -7.82 -5.36
C LYS A 93 8.04 -8.98 -5.69
N ASN A 94 7.49 -8.97 -6.90
CA ASN A 94 6.53 -9.99 -7.34
C ASN A 94 5.33 -10.09 -6.39
N ALA A 95 4.81 -8.94 -5.99
CA ALA A 95 3.61 -8.84 -5.18
C ALA A 95 2.38 -8.77 -6.08
N PHE A 96 1.27 -9.35 -5.65
CA PHE A 96 0.00 -9.36 -6.40
C PHE A 96 -1.14 -8.98 -5.49
N ILE A 97 -2.00 -8.08 -5.97
CA ILE A 97 -3.21 -7.70 -5.23
C ILE A 97 -4.17 -8.89 -5.28
N GLU A 98 -4.61 -9.34 -4.12
CA GLU A 98 -5.62 -10.41 -4.01
C GLU A 98 -7.03 -9.85 -3.88
N ARG A 99 -7.15 -8.71 -3.19
CA ARG A 99 -8.46 -8.10 -2.92
C ARG A 99 -8.33 -6.61 -2.64
N ILE A 100 -9.31 -5.85 -3.14
CA ILE A 100 -9.54 -4.45 -2.77
C ILE A 100 -10.98 -4.34 -2.27
N ASN A 101 -11.18 -3.83 -1.06
CA ASN A 101 -12.50 -3.44 -0.56
C ASN A 101 -12.52 -1.93 -0.35
N THR A 102 -13.34 -1.23 -1.14
CA THR A 102 -13.54 0.21 -1.00
C THR A 102 -14.80 0.48 -0.19
N HIS A 103 -14.69 1.31 0.83
CA HIS A 103 -15.77 1.66 1.73
C HIS A 103 -16.17 3.13 1.53
N PHE A 104 -17.40 3.33 1.07
CA PHE A 104 -18.07 4.63 1.04
C PHE A 104 -19.17 4.60 2.11
N SER A 105 -19.13 5.54 3.04
CA SER A 105 -20.12 5.64 4.12
C SER A 105 -20.62 7.07 4.18
N GLU A 106 -21.94 7.25 4.10
CA GLU A 106 -22.59 8.54 4.31
C GLU A 106 -22.81 8.84 5.80
N GLU A 107 -22.86 7.79 6.64
CA GLU A 107 -23.24 7.89 8.06
C GLU A 107 -22.05 8.20 8.97
N SER A 108 -20.86 7.71 8.62
CA SER A 108 -19.63 8.03 9.34
C SER A 108 -18.99 9.23 8.65
N LYS A 109 -18.72 10.31 9.41
CA LYS A 109 -17.95 11.49 8.94
C LYS A 109 -16.47 11.17 8.61
N THR A 110 -16.18 9.91 8.34
CA THR A 110 -14.88 9.37 7.95
C THR A 110 -14.75 9.46 6.44
N SER A 111 -13.61 9.93 5.96
CA SER A 111 -13.29 9.89 4.53
C SER A 111 -13.39 8.46 3.97
N PRO A 112 -13.75 8.29 2.69
CA PRO A 112 -13.70 6.98 2.03
C PRO A 112 -12.31 6.36 2.12
N TYR A 113 -12.27 5.05 2.33
CA TYR A 113 -11.04 4.30 2.50
C TYR A 113 -11.09 2.95 1.78
N GLU A 114 -9.91 2.37 1.61
CA GLU A 114 -9.68 1.11 0.91
C GLU A 114 -8.86 0.19 1.78
N LYS A 115 -9.34 -1.05 1.95
CA LYS A 115 -8.56 -2.15 2.52
C LYS A 115 -8.07 -3.05 1.39
N ILE A 116 -6.76 -3.15 1.26
CA ILE A 116 -6.09 -3.86 0.17
C ILE A 116 -5.29 -5.03 0.76
N GLU A 117 -5.53 -6.22 0.21
CA GLU A 117 -4.82 -7.45 0.57
C GLU A 117 -3.89 -7.84 -0.57
N ILE A 118 -2.63 -8.09 -0.25
CA ILE A 118 -1.56 -8.39 -1.20
C ILE A 118 -0.82 -9.64 -0.74
N LYS A 119 -0.52 -10.52 -1.70
CA LYS A 119 0.38 -11.66 -1.51
C LYS A 119 1.73 -11.43 -2.20
N ILE A 120 2.74 -12.14 -1.73
CA ILE A 120 4.05 -12.24 -2.38
C ILE A 120 4.16 -13.63 -3.04
N ALA A 121 4.67 -13.69 -4.28
CA ALA A 121 4.90 -14.94 -5.01
C ALA A 121 6.24 -15.62 -4.66
#